data_AF-A0A429E7N8-F1
#
_entry.id   AF-A0A429E7N8-F1
#
_cell.length_a   1.000
_cell.length_b   1.000
_cell.length_c   1.000
_cell.angle_alpha   90.00
_cell.angle_beta   90.00
_cell.angle_gamma   90.00
#
_symmetry.space_group_name_H-M   'P 1'
#
loop_
_entity.id
_entity.type
_entity.pdbx_description
1 polymer ?
#
loop_
_entity_poly.entity_id
_entity_poly.type
_entity_poly.pdbx_seq_one_letter_code
_entity_poly.pdbx_strand_id
1 'polypeptide(L)'
;MTAQMRTGPAARDPNFRGIDPPALDRLIKQMQDAQNAIRGWLNGHRPPAGVSAAGYRQADEVAQWVGNQLGMLSRRYGYAMTHPDGGSMRPPSGPAQAPETGRAPVEAAGGAPAAPVAPPRRDPVAEAPRAPGAGRAGTPAPGGPASRGAGDIGSHPDRRTAEKAAEADARALRAAFADDAAVPAAVWARLKADADDPDYTARLYERLGPAGAARLLAGAEGDEARLRVVRESLGMASNGVRVDAGWLRAFLAEAGRADVRPVAVRVIAGADWSAGTREAVRELDLTTSRPAS
;
A
#
# COMPACT_ATOMS: atom_id res chain seq x y z
N MET A 1 45.94 -10.84 17.84
CA MET A 1 44.94 -11.93 17.93
C MET A 1 43.63 -11.48 17.27
N THR A 2 43.52 -11.45 15.94
CA THR A 2 42.38 -10.82 15.22
C THR A 2 41.78 -11.66 14.09
N ALA A 3 42.06 -12.98 14.04
CA ALA A 3 41.60 -13.83 12.93
C ALA A 3 40.32 -14.64 13.20
N GLN A 4 39.78 -14.67 14.43
CA GLN A 4 38.74 -15.65 14.80
C GLN A 4 37.29 -15.17 14.71
N MET A 5 36.99 -13.92 14.35
CA MET A 5 35.60 -13.43 14.23
C MET A 5 34.96 -13.64 12.84
N ARG A 6 35.65 -14.27 11.88
CA ARG A 6 35.13 -14.49 10.52
C ARG A 6 34.46 -15.84 10.27
N THR A 7 34.42 -16.76 11.24
CA THR A 7 33.95 -18.15 11.04
C THR A 7 33.08 -18.67 12.18
N GLY A 8 32.17 -17.84 12.72
CA GLY A 8 31.11 -18.29 13.64
C GLY A 8 29.75 -18.42 12.93
N PRO A 9 28.70 -18.94 13.58
CA PRO A 9 27.33 -18.98 13.02
C PRO A 9 26.71 -17.59 12.75
N ALA A 10 27.38 -16.52 13.16
CA ALA A 10 27.09 -15.12 12.80
C ALA A 10 28.06 -14.55 11.74
N ALA A 11 28.90 -15.38 11.12
CA ALA A 11 29.73 -14.98 10.00
C ALA A 11 28.82 -14.54 8.84
N ARG A 12 29.01 -13.32 8.36
CA ARG A 12 28.30 -12.80 7.18
C ARG A 12 28.57 -13.76 6.02
N ASP A 13 27.51 -14.39 5.50
CA ASP A 13 27.60 -15.22 4.31
C ASP A 13 28.24 -14.38 3.20
N PRO A 14 29.36 -14.82 2.59
CA PRO A 14 29.99 -14.10 1.49
C PRO A 14 29.06 -13.94 0.27
N ASN A 15 27.98 -14.73 0.19
CA ASN A 15 26.93 -14.59 -0.82
C ASN A 15 25.77 -13.67 -0.39
N PHE A 16 25.83 -13.03 0.78
CA PHE A 16 24.74 -12.19 1.28
C PHE A 16 24.57 -10.94 0.40
N ARG A 17 23.58 -10.98 -0.50
CA ARG A 17 23.30 -9.95 -1.52
C ARG A 17 22.23 -8.94 -1.07
N GLY A 18 22.29 -8.52 0.19
CA GLY A 18 21.47 -7.44 0.76
C GLY A 18 20.06 -7.85 1.20
N ILE A 19 19.38 -8.77 0.50
CA ILE A 19 18.06 -9.31 0.87
C ILE A 19 17.99 -10.79 0.45
N ASP A 20 17.72 -11.70 1.40
CA ASP A 20 17.47 -13.13 1.16
C ASP A 20 15.97 -13.33 0.81
N PRO A 21 15.62 -13.68 -0.44
CA PRO A 21 14.21 -13.80 -0.84
C PRO A 21 13.46 -14.92 -0.09
N PRO A 22 14.00 -16.15 0.08
CA PRO A 22 13.39 -17.17 0.94
C PRO A 22 13.18 -16.74 2.40
N ALA A 23 14.10 -15.97 3.00
CA ALA A 23 13.90 -15.44 4.34
C ALA A 23 12.80 -14.35 4.39
N LEU A 24 12.76 -13.49 3.37
CA LEU A 24 11.76 -12.43 3.28
C LEU A 24 10.35 -12.96 3.01
N ASP A 25 10.21 -13.99 2.16
CA ASP A 25 8.94 -14.71 1.96
C ASP A 25 8.43 -15.35 3.27
N ARG A 26 9.32 -15.99 4.04
CA ARG A 26 8.98 -16.54 5.36
C ARG A 26 8.52 -15.44 6.34
N LEU A 27 9.21 -14.30 6.35
CA LEU A 27 8.83 -13.16 7.19
C LEU A 27 7.46 -12.60 6.80
N ILE A 28 7.20 -12.42 5.50
CA ILE A 28 5.90 -11.96 4.99
C ILE A 28 4.79 -12.90 5.46
N LYS A 29 4.98 -14.22 5.32
CA LYS A 29 4.02 -15.23 5.79
C LYS A 29 3.79 -15.16 7.29
N GLN A 30 4.86 -15.09 8.09
CA GLN A 30 4.75 -14.96 9.55
C GLN A 30 4.00 -13.69 9.98
N MET A 31 4.24 -12.58 9.29
CA MET A 31 3.55 -11.32 9.56
C MET A 31 2.06 -11.39 9.16
N GLN A 32 1.74 -12.04 8.03
CA GLN A 32 0.36 -12.33 7.62
C GLN A 32 -0.36 -13.22 8.64
N ASP A 33 0.28 -14.31 9.06
CA ASP A 33 -0.27 -15.25 10.05
C ASP A 33 -0.52 -14.55 11.40
N ALA A 34 0.43 -13.72 11.85
CA ALA A 34 0.28 -12.94 13.08
C ALA A 34 -0.88 -11.93 12.96
N GLN A 35 -1.00 -11.22 11.83
CA GLN A 35 -2.11 -10.30 11.60
C GLN A 35 -3.46 -11.03 11.62
N ASN A 36 -3.54 -12.20 10.97
CA ASN A 36 -4.73 -13.03 10.93
C ASN A 36 -5.10 -13.56 12.33
N ALA A 37 -4.12 -14.00 13.11
CA ALA A 37 -4.33 -14.47 14.47
C ALA A 37 -4.86 -13.35 15.39
N ILE A 38 -4.28 -12.14 15.33
CA ILE A 38 -4.73 -10.99 16.12
C ILE A 38 -6.16 -10.62 15.74
N ARG A 39 -6.46 -10.49 14.44
CA ARG A 39 -7.81 -10.16 13.97
C ARG A 39 -8.83 -11.24 14.31
N GLY A 40 -8.46 -12.51 14.18
CA GLY A 40 -9.29 -13.64 14.59
C GLY A 40 -9.62 -13.59 16.09
N TRP A 41 -8.62 -13.32 16.92
CA TRP A 41 -8.81 -13.18 18.36
C TRP A 41 -9.72 -11.99 18.71
N LEU A 42 -9.50 -10.82 18.12
CA LEU A 42 -10.32 -9.61 18.32
C LEU A 42 -11.79 -9.80 17.91
N ASN A 43 -12.03 -10.59 16.85
CA ASN A 43 -13.39 -10.90 16.41
C ASN A 43 -14.08 -11.91 17.32
N GLY A 44 -13.34 -12.91 17.82
CA GLY A 44 -13.87 -13.93 18.72
C GLY A 44 -14.04 -13.48 20.17
N HIS A 45 -13.33 -12.41 20.58
CA HIS A 45 -13.34 -11.92 21.96
C HIS A 45 -13.67 -10.44 21.96
N ARG A 46 -14.94 -10.09 22.19
CA ARG A 46 -15.32 -8.69 22.41
C ARG A 46 -15.07 -8.29 23.87
N PRO A 47 -14.70 -7.04 24.15
CA PRO A 47 -14.57 -6.57 25.53
C PRO A 47 -15.91 -6.76 26.27
N PRO A 48 -15.93 -7.41 27.44
CA PRO A 48 -17.12 -7.50 28.27
C PRO A 48 -17.64 -6.11 28.66
N ALA A 49 -18.95 -6.00 28.89
CA ALA A 49 -19.55 -4.73 29.30
C ALA A 49 -18.89 -4.20 30.58
N GLY A 50 -18.49 -2.93 30.57
CA GLY A 50 -17.82 -2.27 31.70
C GLY A 50 -16.30 -2.49 31.79
N VAL A 51 -15.69 -3.30 30.91
CA VAL A 51 -14.24 -3.48 30.84
C VAL A 51 -13.62 -2.55 29.79
N SER A 52 -12.45 -2.01 30.08
CA SER A 52 -11.73 -1.12 29.16
C SER A 52 -11.38 -1.82 27.84
N ALA A 53 -11.75 -1.19 26.72
CA ALA A 53 -11.40 -1.64 25.38
C ALA A 53 -9.98 -1.22 24.93
N ALA A 54 -9.17 -0.66 25.82
CA ALA A 54 -7.86 -0.10 25.45
C ALA A 54 -6.91 -1.15 24.84
N GLY A 55 -6.81 -2.34 25.44
CA GLY A 55 -5.97 -3.42 24.90
C GLY A 55 -6.45 -3.94 23.54
N TYR A 56 -7.77 -3.95 23.31
CA TYR A 56 -8.37 -4.32 22.02
C TYR A 56 -8.01 -3.32 20.92
N ARG A 57 -8.05 -2.01 21.24
CA ARG A 57 -7.62 -0.96 20.31
C ARG A 57 -6.13 -1.06 19.97
N GLN A 58 -5.28 -1.29 20.97
CA GLN A 58 -3.84 -1.44 20.75
C GLN A 58 -3.50 -2.67 19.90
N ALA A 59 -4.19 -3.79 20.11
CA ALA A 59 -4.04 -4.98 19.27
C ALA A 59 -4.52 -4.73 17.83
N ASP A 60 -5.60 -3.96 17.64
CA ASP A 60 -6.05 -3.57 16.31
C ASP A 60 -5.03 -2.63 15.62
N GLU A 61 -4.47 -1.67 16.34
CA GLU A 61 -3.39 -0.80 15.84
C GLU A 61 -2.15 -1.60 15.41
N VAL A 62 -1.78 -2.64 16.16
CA VAL A 62 -0.68 -3.55 15.78
C VAL A 62 -1.04 -4.32 14.51
N ALA A 63 -2.25 -4.88 14.42
CA ALA A 63 -2.70 -5.58 13.21
C ALA A 63 -2.74 -4.66 11.99
N GLN A 64 -3.13 -3.40 12.16
CA GLN A 64 -3.07 -2.38 11.11
C GLN A 64 -1.62 -2.05 10.73
N TRP A 65 -0.74 -1.84 11.71
CA TRP A 65 0.67 -1.57 11.49
C TRP A 65 1.34 -2.71 10.69
N VAL A 66 1.11 -3.97 11.08
CA VAL A 66 1.61 -5.15 10.35
C VAL A 66 1.10 -5.14 8.91
N GLY A 67 -0.21 -4.90 8.70
CA GLY A 67 -0.79 -4.80 7.36
C GLY A 67 -0.12 -3.75 6.49
N ASN A 68 0.20 -2.59 7.08
CA ASN A 68 0.89 -1.51 6.39
C ASN A 68 2.34 -1.86 6.02
N GLN A 69 3.02 -2.72 6.80
CA GLN A 69 4.38 -3.17 6.50
C GLN A 69 4.42 -4.25 5.41
N LEU A 70 3.39 -5.08 5.29
CA LEU A 70 3.36 -6.20 4.34
C LEU A 70 3.54 -5.74 2.89
N GLY A 71 2.94 -4.63 2.47
CA GLY A 71 3.12 -4.10 1.12
C GLY A 71 4.58 -3.77 0.78
N MET A 72 5.29 -3.12 1.71
CA MET A 72 6.71 -2.78 1.53
C MET A 72 7.60 -4.03 1.50
N LEU A 73 7.32 -5.02 2.34
CA LEU A 73 8.08 -6.28 2.37
C LEU A 73 7.85 -7.10 1.10
N SER A 74 6.62 -7.20 0.61
CA SER A 74 6.29 -7.86 -0.66
C SER A 74 6.97 -7.19 -1.85
N ARG A 75 7.08 -5.86 -1.87
CA ARG A 75 7.86 -5.13 -2.87
C ARG A 75 9.35 -5.42 -2.80
N ARG A 76 9.93 -5.44 -1.60
CA ARG A 76 11.34 -5.81 -1.41
C ARG A 76 11.61 -7.25 -1.86
N TYR A 77 10.65 -8.14 -1.66
CA TYR A 77 10.70 -9.50 -2.16
C TYR A 77 10.67 -9.55 -3.69
N GLY A 78 9.72 -8.85 -4.32
CA GLY A 78 9.64 -8.73 -5.78
C GLY A 78 10.90 -8.11 -6.41
N TYR A 79 11.47 -7.08 -5.77
CA TYR A 79 12.73 -6.47 -6.20
C TYR A 79 13.89 -7.46 -6.10
N ALA A 80 14.03 -8.16 -4.97
CA ALA A 80 15.09 -9.15 -4.77
C ALA A 80 14.99 -10.32 -5.76
N MET A 81 13.77 -10.72 -6.14
CA MET A 81 13.54 -11.75 -7.16
C MET A 81 13.90 -11.29 -8.58
N THR A 82 13.73 -10.01 -8.90
CA THR A 82 13.98 -9.44 -10.24
C THR A 82 15.40 -8.88 -10.40
N HIS A 83 16.11 -8.63 -9.30
CA HIS A 83 17.45 -8.07 -9.27
C HIS A 83 18.39 -8.94 -8.40
N PRO A 84 18.69 -10.19 -8.82
CA PRO A 84 19.44 -11.16 -8.03
C PRO A 84 20.88 -10.73 -7.74
N ASP A 85 21.43 -9.78 -8.49
CA ASP A 85 22.77 -9.23 -8.29
C ASP A 85 22.86 -8.09 -7.27
N GLY A 86 21.74 -7.72 -6.62
CA GLY A 86 21.73 -6.67 -5.60
C GLY A 86 21.92 -5.29 -6.23
N GLY A 87 20.91 -4.83 -6.97
CA GLY A 87 20.88 -3.47 -7.51
C GLY A 87 21.18 -2.45 -6.42
N SER A 88 22.19 -1.62 -6.64
CA SER A 88 22.69 -0.66 -5.66
C SER A 88 21.60 0.37 -5.32
N MET A 89 20.88 0.18 -4.21
CA MET A 89 20.20 1.29 -3.57
C MET A 89 21.26 2.25 -3.06
N ARG A 90 21.49 3.34 -3.80
CA ARG A 90 22.08 4.53 -3.20
C ARG A 90 21.05 5.01 -2.15
N PRO A 91 21.38 5.07 -0.85
CA PRO A 91 20.45 5.63 0.12
C PRO A 91 20.10 7.06 -0.31
N PRO A 92 18.85 7.51 -0.09
CA PRO A 92 18.52 8.91 -0.32
C PRO A 92 19.52 9.78 0.45
N SER A 93 20.05 10.80 -0.22
CA SER A 93 20.90 11.80 0.41
C SER A 93 20.16 12.29 1.66
N GLY A 94 20.75 12.07 2.84
CA GLY A 94 20.22 12.65 4.07
C GLY A 94 20.10 14.17 3.91
N PRO A 95 19.21 14.82 4.68
CA PRO A 95 19.12 16.28 4.65
C PRO A 95 20.51 16.87 4.85
N ALA A 96 20.88 17.81 3.96
CA ALA A 96 22.17 18.48 3.98
C ALA A 96 22.46 18.97 5.40
N GLN A 97 23.58 18.52 5.97
CA GLN A 97 24.08 19.10 7.21
C GLN A 97 24.31 20.59 6.95
N ALA A 98 23.64 21.42 7.75
CA ALA A 98 23.92 22.84 7.80
C ALA A 98 25.43 23.05 8.09
N PRO A 99 26.08 24.10 7.55
CA PRO A 99 27.48 24.34 7.80
C PRO A 99 27.70 24.57 9.30
N GLU A 100 28.42 23.66 9.94
CA GLU A 100 28.97 23.83 11.29
C GLU A 100 29.97 24.98 11.26
N THR A 101 29.52 26.17 11.64
CA THR A 101 30.42 27.22 12.09
C THR A 101 30.90 26.89 13.50
N GLY A 102 32.14 26.38 13.55
CA GLY A 102 33.06 26.70 14.63
C GLY A 102 33.22 25.65 15.72
N ARG A 103 34.33 24.90 15.65
CA ARG A 103 35.27 24.80 16.78
C ARG A 103 36.59 24.16 16.37
N ALA A 104 37.66 24.94 16.49
CA ALA A 104 39.02 24.47 16.72
C ALA A 104 39.60 25.32 17.90
N PRO A 105 40.77 24.99 18.43
CA PRO A 105 40.93 24.27 19.70
C PRO A 105 41.34 25.20 20.85
N VAL A 106 41.31 24.64 22.06
CA VAL A 106 41.71 25.28 23.33
C VAL A 106 43.24 25.38 23.40
N GLU A 107 43.80 26.57 23.65
CA GLU A 107 44.87 26.78 24.65
C GLU A 107 45.20 28.28 24.92
N ALA A 108 45.24 28.60 26.23
CA ALA A 108 45.97 29.62 27.00
C ALA A 108 46.10 31.10 26.52
N ALA A 109 45.53 32.04 27.30
CA ALA A 109 46.26 32.94 28.23
C ALA A 109 45.46 34.23 28.60
N GLY A 110 45.29 34.45 29.92
CA GLY A 110 45.43 35.75 30.61
C GLY A 110 44.44 36.91 30.39
N GLY A 111 43.81 37.36 31.49
CA GLY A 111 43.47 38.78 31.71
C GLY A 111 41.99 39.13 31.92
N ALA A 112 41.60 39.40 33.17
CA ALA A 112 40.35 40.11 33.55
C ALA A 112 40.61 41.64 33.64
N PRO A 113 39.68 42.52 34.08
CA PRO A 113 38.22 42.41 34.35
C PRO A 113 37.35 43.59 33.79
N ALA A 114 36.01 43.48 33.87
CA ALA A 114 35.03 44.50 34.37
C ALA A 114 33.60 44.32 33.81
N ALA A 115 32.60 44.50 34.67
CA ALA A 115 31.14 44.35 34.46
C ALA A 115 30.44 45.72 34.22
N PRO A 116 29.11 45.93 34.38
CA PRO A 116 27.87 45.16 34.09
C PRO A 116 26.82 46.01 33.28
N VAL A 117 25.56 45.53 33.10
CA VAL A 117 24.26 46.26 33.29
C VAL A 117 23.11 45.60 32.49
N ALA A 118 22.03 45.23 33.19
CA ALA A 118 20.67 44.88 32.71
C ALA A 118 19.72 46.11 32.93
N PRO A 119 18.38 46.16 32.64
CA PRO A 119 17.39 45.09 32.37
C PRO A 119 16.29 45.50 31.31
N PRO A 120 15.10 44.83 31.18
CA PRO A 120 14.21 44.85 30.01
C PRO A 120 13.02 45.84 30.10
N ARG A 121 12.27 46.04 29.00
CA ARG A 121 10.97 46.75 29.00
C ARG A 121 9.86 45.98 28.26
N ARG A 122 8.68 45.98 28.91
CA ARG A 122 7.36 45.48 28.47
C ARG A 122 6.55 46.57 27.76
N ASP A 123 5.74 46.11 26.80
CA ASP A 123 4.40 46.51 26.30
C ASP A 123 4.02 48.00 26.09
N PRO A 124 3.18 48.29 25.08
CA PRO A 124 1.76 48.44 25.43
C PRO A 124 0.73 47.92 24.40
N VAL A 125 -0.49 47.75 24.92
CA VAL A 125 -1.75 47.33 24.31
C VAL A 125 -2.50 48.52 23.69
N ALA A 126 -3.12 48.33 22.52
CA ALA A 126 -4.28 49.08 21.96
C ALA A 126 -4.49 48.58 20.51
N GLU A 127 -5.65 48.42 19.88
CA GLU A 127 -7.07 48.67 20.16
C GLU A 127 -7.83 48.06 18.96
N ALA A 128 -9.04 47.53 19.14
CA ALA A 128 -9.87 47.03 18.04
C ALA A 128 -10.79 48.14 17.50
N PRO A 129 -11.04 48.20 16.18
CA PRO A 129 -12.45 48.34 15.77
C PRO A 129 -12.85 47.60 14.47
N ARG A 130 -14.01 46.94 14.57
CA ARG A 130 -15.13 46.83 13.61
C ARG A 130 -14.90 46.20 12.21
N ALA A 131 -15.65 45.11 11.96
CA ALA A 131 -16.00 44.60 10.64
C ALA A 131 -17.01 45.54 9.93
N PRO A 132 -17.07 45.55 8.59
CA PRO A 132 -17.96 44.59 7.90
C PRO A 132 -17.43 44.07 6.54
N GLY A 133 -17.93 42.90 6.12
CA GLY A 133 -18.10 42.59 4.69
C GLY A 133 -17.32 41.40 4.13
N ALA A 134 -18.07 40.30 3.93
CA ALA A 134 -18.00 39.34 2.82
C ALA A 134 -16.65 39.00 2.18
N GLY A 135 -16.22 37.74 2.34
CA GLY A 135 -15.47 37.05 1.29
C GLY A 135 -14.41 36.06 1.76
N ARG A 136 -14.71 34.77 1.54
CA ARG A 136 -13.77 33.73 1.07
C ARG A 136 -12.75 33.15 2.07
N ALA A 137 -12.53 31.84 1.89
CA ALA A 137 -11.50 30.98 2.48
C ALA A 137 -11.74 30.50 3.93
N GLY A 138 -12.60 29.49 4.06
CA GLY A 138 -12.55 28.58 5.21
C GLY A 138 -11.21 27.83 5.21
N THR A 139 -10.40 28.09 6.23
CA THR A 139 -9.17 27.39 6.57
C THR A 139 -9.52 25.95 7.01
N PRO A 140 -8.89 24.89 6.46
CA PRO A 140 -9.03 23.55 7.04
C PRO A 140 -8.25 23.47 8.34
N ALA A 141 -8.89 22.93 9.38
CA ALA A 141 -8.29 22.69 10.69
C ALA A 141 -7.06 21.77 10.61
N PRO A 142 -6.00 22.00 11.41
CA PRO A 142 -4.87 21.10 11.52
C PRO A 142 -5.20 19.97 12.52
N GLY A 143 -5.04 18.71 12.09
CA GLY A 143 -5.03 17.57 13.02
C GLY A 143 -6.14 16.54 12.83
N GLY A 144 -6.24 15.96 11.64
CA GLY A 144 -6.79 14.61 11.45
C GLY A 144 -5.71 13.75 10.78
N PRO A 145 -5.58 12.45 11.10
CA PRO A 145 -4.60 11.60 10.44
C PRO A 145 -4.98 11.51 8.96
N ALA A 146 -4.23 12.22 8.13
CA ALA A 146 -4.28 12.05 6.69
C ALA A 146 -4.03 10.57 6.38
N SER A 147 -5.04 9.94 5.79
CA SER A 147 -4.93 8.64 5.13
C SER A 147 -3.66 8.66 4.28
N ARG A 148 -2.66 7.85 4.68
CA ARG A 148 -1.38 7.72 3.97
C ARG A 148 -1.62 6.98 2.66
N GLY A 149 -2.11 7.71 1.66
CA GLY A 149 -2.23 7.27 0.28
C GLY A 149 -1.33 8.12 -0.60
N ALA A 150 -0.42 7.43 -1.29
CA ALA A 150 0.55 7.88 -2.29
C ALA A 150 1.73 8.77 -1.85
N GLY A 151 2.92 8.28 -2.22
CA GLY A 151 4.25 8.77 -1.85
C GLY A 151 5.20 7.61 -1.48
N ASP A 152 4.66 6.55 -0.85
CA ASP A 152 5.47 5.46 -0.26
C ASP A 152 5.06 4.02 -0.69
N ILE A 153 3.98 3.84 -1.47
CA ILE A 153 3.36 2.51 -1.67
C ILE A 153 3.16 2.09 -3.14
N GLY A 154 3.27 2.97 -4.14
CA GLY A 154 3.06 2.63 -5.56
C GLY A 154 4.03 3.30 -6.54
N SER A 155 4.01 2.90 -7.82
CA SER A 155 4.91 3.41 -8.87
C SER A 155 4.69 4.88 -9.22
N HIS A 156 3.61 5.47 -8.71
CA HIS A 156 3.21 6.85 -8.97
C HIS A 156 3.64 7.80 -7.83
N PRO A 157 4.09 9.02 -8.17
CA PRO A 157 4.56 9.99 -7.19
C PRO A 157 3.46 10.45 -6.23
N ASP A 158 2.20 10.45 -6.71
CA ASP A 158 1.03 10.81 -5.94
C ASP A 158 -0.21 10.07 -6.44
N ARG A 159 -1.25 10.13 -5.60
CA ARG A 159 -2.53 9.42 -5.81
C ARG A 159 -3.21 9.89 -7.08
N ARG A 160 -3.15 11.20 -7.35
CA ARG A 160 -3.77 11.81 -8.52
C ARG A 160 -3.14 11.27 -9.81
N THR A 161 -1.84 11.03 -9.80
CA THR A 161 -1.11 10.46 -10.92
C THR A 161 -1.47 8.99 -11.14
N ALA A 162 -1.59 8.21 -10.08
CA ALA A 162 -2.06 6.83 -10.13
C ALA A 162 -3.49 6.73 -10.69
N GLU A 163 -4.42 7.51 -10.13
CA GLU A 163 -5.81 7.56 -10.59
C GLU A 163 -5.90 7.99 -12.06
N LYS A 164 -5.10 8.97 -12.48
CA LYS A 164 -5.08 9.44 -13.88
C LYS A 164 -4.56 8.34 -14.83
N ALA A 165 -3.54 7.59 -14.42
CA ALA A 165 -3.04 6.45 -15.21
C ALA A 165 -4.09 5.35 -15.31
N ALA A 166 -4.74 5.00 -14.21
CA ALA A 166 -5.83 4.03 -14.17
C ALA A 166 -7.02 4.43 -15.05
N GLU A 167 -7.40 5.71 -15.05
CA GLU A 167 -8.46 6.22 -15.93
C GLU A 167 -8.10 6.14 -17.42
N ALA A 168 -6.83 6.41 -17.76
CA ALA A 168 -6.35 6.29 -19.13
C ALA A 168 -6.41 4.83 -19.60
N ASP A 169 -5.95 3.90 -18.77
CA ASP A 169 -5.98 2.48 -19.08
C ASP A 169 -7.40 1.92 -19.12
N ALA A 170 -8.28 2.33 -18.19
CA ALA A 170 -9.70 1.96 -18.22
C ALA A 170 -10.37 2.44 -19.52
N ARG A 171 -10.01 3.63 -20.01
CA ARG A 171 -10.49 4.15 -21.29
C ARG A 171 -9.95 3.35 -22.47
N ALA A 172 -8.66 3.02 -22.47
CA ALA A 172 -8.04 2.20 -23.51
C ALA A 172 -8.67 0.80 -23.57
N LEU A 173 -8.91 0.18 -22.41
CA LEU A 173 -9.61 -1.11 -22.31
C LEU A 173 -11.03 -1.03 -22.86
N ARG A 174 -11.81 -0.02 -22.46
CA ARG A 174 -13.18 0.16 -22.97
C ARG A 174 -13.21 0.38 -24.48
N ALA A 175 -12.26 1.14 -25.03
CA ALA A 175 -12.13 1.32 -26.47
C ALA A 175 -11.83 -0.02 -27.16
N ALA A 176 -10.83 -0.77 -26.68
CA ALA A 176 -10.52 -2.09 -27.20
C ALA A 176 -11.72 -3.04 -27.14
N PHE A 177 -12.47 -3.03 -26.04
CA PHE A 177 -13.67 -3.85 -25.88
C PHE A 177 -14.83 -3.43 -26.78
N ALA A 178 -14.97 -2.14 -27.08
CA ALA A 178 -16.00 -1.67 -28.02
C ALA A 178 -15.74 -2.14 -29.44
N ASP A 179 -14.45 -2.28 -29.81
CA ASP A 179 -14.01 -2.71 -31.13
C ASP A 179 -13.73 -4.23 -31.22
N ASP A 180 -14.07 -4.99 -30.16
CA ASP A 180 -13.72 -6.42 -29.99
C ASP A 180 -12.23 -6.72 -30.25
N ALA A 181 -11.37 -5.74 -29.94
CA ALA A 181 -9.93 -5.82 -30.08
C ALA A 181 -9.26 -6.42 -28.84
N ALA A 182 -8.06 -6.96 -29.03
CA ALA A 182 -7.23 -7.46 -27.95
C ALA A 182 -6.84 -6.33 -26.97
N VAL A 183 -6.66 -6.70 -25.69
CA VAL A 183 -6.18 -5.76 -24.67
C VAL A 183 -4.81 -5.22 -25.06
N PRO A 184 -4.60 -3.89 -25.12
CA PRO A 184 -3.32 -3.31 -25.52
C PRO A 184 -2.17 -3.80 -24.65
N ALA A 185 -1.04 -4.18 -25.26
CA ALA A 185 0.13 -4.69 -24.54
C ALA A 185 0.67 -3.70 -23.50
N ALA A 186 0.56 -2.39 -23.77
CA ALA A 186 0.93 -1.34 -22.83
C ALA A 186 0.09 -1.35 -21.55
N VAL A 187 -1.20 -1.71 -21.64
CA VAL A 187 -2.08 -1.84 -20.47
C VAL A 187 -1.67 -3.06 -19.64
N TRP A 188 -1.35 -4.19 -20.28
CA TRP A 188 -0.83 -5.35 -19.56
C TRP A 188 0.49 -5.05 -18.83
N ALA A 189 1.41 -4.35 -19.49
CA ALA A 189 2.67 -3.95 -18.89
C ALA A 189 2.46 -3.04 -17.67
N ARG A 190 1.54 -2.06 -17.78
CA ARG A 190 1.23 -1.15 -16.67
C ARG A 190 0.50 -1.85 -15.53
N LEU A 191 -0.53 -2.63 -15.83
CA LEU A 191 -1.26 -3.40 -14.82
C LEU A 191 -0.34 -4.35 -14.06
N LYS A 192 0.67 -4.94 -14.72
CA LYS A 192 1.69 -5.76 -14.06
C LYS A 192 2.60 -4.94 -13.14
N ALA A 193 3.01 -3.75 -13.58
CA ALA A 193 3.88 -2.87 -12.80
C ALA A 193 3.15 -2.27 -11.57
N ASP A 194 1.85 -2.03 -11.71
CA ASP A 194 1.04 -1.28 -10.74
C ASP A 194 -0.02 -2.16 -10.04
N ALA A 195 0.16 -3.50 -10.09
CA ALA A 195 -0.79 -4.45 -9.49
C ALA A 195 -0.92 -4.33 -7.98
N ASP A 196 0.10 -3.80 -7.30
CA ASP A 196 0.14 -3.57 -5.86
C ASP A 196 -0.13 -2.10 -5.46
N ASP A 197 -0.40 -1.22 -6.42
CA ASP A 197 -0.76 0.17 -6.16
C ASP A 197 -2.28 0.27 -5.85
N PRO A 198 -2.66 0.59 -4.60
CA PRO A 198 -4.07 0.61 -4.19
C PRO A 198 -4.87 1.72 -4.88
N ASP A 199 -4.26 2.86 -5.20
CA ASP A 199 -4.95 4.00 -5.82
C ASP A 199 -5.16 3.73 -7.32
N TYR A 200 -4.17 3.16 -8.01
CA TYR A 200 -4.29 2.76 -9.42
C TYR A 200 -5.33 1.64 -9.58
N THR A 201 -5.17 0.52 -8.84
CA THR A 201 -6.04 -0.65 -9.00
C THR A 201 -7.48 -0.35 -8.61
N ALA A 202 -7.71 0.37 -7.51
CA ALA A 202 -9.06 0.78 -7.11
C ALA A 202 -9.72 1.62 -8.22
N ARG A 203 -9.03 2.64 -8.72
CA ARG A 203 -9.60 3.50 -9.77
C ARG A 203 -9.84 2.75 -11.07
N LEU A 204 -8.96 1.82 -11.45
CA LEU A 204 -9.12 1.00 -12.65
C LEU A 204 -10.40 0.17 -12.58
N TYR A 205 -10.57 -0.60 -11.50
CA TYR A 205 -11.72 -1.50 -11.36
C TYR A 205 -13.03 -0.78 -11.07
N GLU A 206 -13.00 0.38 -10.39
CA GLU A 206 -14.17 1.26 -10.26
C GLU A 206 -14.66 1.72 -11.64
N ARG A 207 -13.73 2.11 -12.52
CA ARG A 207 -14.09 2.51 -13.89
C ARG A 207 -14.53 1.32 -14.72
N LEU A 208 -13.82 0.19 -14.71
CA LEU A 208 -14.20 -0.96 -15.52
C LEU A 208 -15.55 -1.56 -15.10
N GLY A 209 -15.83 -1.60 -13.80
CA GLY A 209 -16.95 -2.33 -13.24
C GLY A 209 -16.87 -3.84 -13.51
N PRO A 210 -17.95 -4.59 -13.21
CA PRO A 210 -17.97 -6.04 -13.38
C PRO A 210 -17.78 -6.49 -14.83
N ALA A 211 -18.44 -5.81 -15.78
CA ALA A 211 -18.38 -6.17 -17.20
C ALA A 211 -16.98 -5.93 -17.79
N GLY A 212 -16.38 -4.76 -17.53
CA GLY A 212 -15.03 -4.46 -17.98
C GLY A 212 -13.98 -5.39 -17.36
N ALA A 213 -14.14 -5.75 -16.08
CA ALA A 213 -13.26 -6.71 -15.41
C ALA A 213 -13.38 -8.13 -16.03
N ALA A 214 -14.59 -8.58 -16.35
CA ALA A 214 -14.80 -9.87 -17.02
C ALA A 214 -14.17 -9.90 -18.43
N ARG A 215 -14.28 -8.81 -19.19
CA ARG A 215 -13.62 -8.70 -20.51
C ARG A 215 -12.09 -8.61 -20.39
N LEU A 216 -11.57 -7.93 -19.37
CA LEU A 216 -10.13 -7.93 -19.08
C LEU A 216 -9.64 -9.35 -18.78
N LEU A 217 -10.41 -10.11 -18.00
CA LEU A 217 -10.11 -11.52 -17.73
C LEU A 217 -10.14 -12.37 -19.01
N ALA A 218 -11.14 -12.16 -19.89
CA ALA A 218 -11.20 -12.85 -21.17
C ALA A 218 -9.98 -12.55 -22.06
N GLY A 219 -9.54 -11.29 -22.10
CA GLY A 219 -8.33 -10.87 -22.82
C GLY A 219 -7.01 -11.41 -22.25
N ALA A 220 -7.04 -12.08 -21.09
CA ALA A 220 -5.89 -12.85 -20.61
C ALA A 220 -5.71 -14.16 -21.39
N GLU A 221 -6.75 -14.67 -22.07
CA GLU A 221 -6.68 -15.83 -22.97
C GLU A 221 -6.04 -17.09 -22.35
N GLY A 222 -6.19 -17.26 -21.02
CA GLY A 222 -5.59 -18.37 -20.30
C GLY A 222 -4.09 -18.22 -19.97
N ASP A 223 -3.47 -17.09 -20.32
CA ASP A 223 -2.10 -16.77 -19.91
C ASP A 223 -2.02 -16.65 -18.38
N GLU A 224 -1.35 -17.61 -17.74
CA GLU A 224 -1.23 -17.69 -16.28
C GLU A 224 -0.54 -16.46 -15.65
N ALA A 225 0.37 -15.79 -16.38
CA ALA A 225 1.00 -14.58 -15.88
C ALA A 225 0.01 -13.41 -15.88
N ARG A 226 -0.78 -13.26 -16.95
CA ARG A 226 -1.85 -12.24 -17.01
C ARG A 226 -2.95 -12.51 -16.00
N LEU A 227 -3.38 -13.76 -15.85
CA LEU A 227 -4.38 -14.16 -14.86
C LEU A 227 -3.92 -13.88 -13.43
N ARG A 228 -2.64 -14.13 -13.13
CA ARG A 228 -2.05 -13.76 -11.83
C ARG A 228 -2.10 -12.27 -11.59
N VAL A 229 -1.74 -11.45 -12.57
CA VAL A 229 -1.78 -9.98 -12.48
C VAL A 229 -3.21 -9.46 -12.26
N VAL A 230 -4.21 -10.03 -12.95
CA VAL A 230 -5.63 -9.68 -12.74
C VAL A 230 -6.08 -10.06 -11.33
N ARG A 231 -5.66 -11.23 -10.83
CA ARG A 231 -6.01 -11.71 -9.48
C ARG A 231 -5.41 -10.85 -8.38
N GLU A 232 -4.14 -10.49 -8.49
CA GLU A 232 -3.42 -9.64 -7.54
C GLU A 232 -4.03 -8.23 -7.51
N SER A 233 -4.25 -7.63 -8.69
CA SER A 233 -4.81 -6.28 -8.78
C SER A 233 -6.28 -6.20 -8.35
N LEU A 234 -7.10 -7.24 -8.58
CA LEU A 234 -8.46 -7.34 -8.02
C LEU A 234 -8.43 -7.43 -6.48
N GLY A 235 -7.55 -8.27 -5.93
CA GLY A 235 -7.35 -8.38 -4.48
C GLY A 235 -6.97 -7.03 -3.87
N MET A 236 -6.01 -6.33 -4.48
CA MET A 236 -5.61 -4.99 -4.06
C MET A 236 -6.77 -3.99 -4.13
N ALA A 237 -7.46 -3.92 -5.26
CA ALA A 237 -8.58 -3.02 -5.49
C ALA A 237 -9.72 -3.22 -4.49
N SER A 238 -9.93 -4.44 -3.99
CA SER A 238 -10.98 -4.75 -3.01
C SER A 238 -10.82 -4.03 -1.66
N ASN A 239 -9.67 -3.42 -1.40
CA ASN A 239 -9.43 -2.57 -0.23
C ASN A 239 -9.95 -1.13 -0.42
N GLY A 240 -10.06 -0.66 -1.67
CA GLY A 240 -10.50 0.70 -2.01
C GLY A 240 -11.84 0.77 -2.75
N VAL A 241 -12.28 -0.33 -3.36
CA VAL A 241 -13.53 -0.46 -4.12
C VAL A 241 -14.46 -1.42 -3.40
N ARG A 242 -15.76 -1.08 -3.41
CA ARG A 242 -16.80 -1.97 -2.92
C ARG A 242 -17.01 -3.14 -3.88
N VAL A 243 -16.32 -4.25 -3.60
CA VAL A 243 -16.51 -5.54 -4.28
C VAL A 243 -17.44 -6.40 -3.42
N ASP A 244 -18.73 -6.11 -3.47
CA ASP A 244 -19.75 -6.85 -2.72
C ASP A 244 -20.34 -8.03 -3.52
N ALA A 245 -21.26 -8.77 -2.90
CA ALA A 245 -21.86 -9.94 -3.52
C ALA A 245 -22.64 -9.59 -4.81
N GLY A 246 -23.21 -8.39 -4.89
CA GLY A 246 -23.87 -7.90 -6.10
C GLY A 246 -22.87 -7.70 -7.23
N TRP A 247 -21.75 -7.02 -6.95
CA TRP A 247 -20.67 -6.80 -7.91
C TRP A 247 -20.09 -8.12 -8.42
N LEU A 248 -19.81 -9.06 -7.52
CA LEU A 248 -19.23 -10.37 -7.85
C LEU A 248 -20.20 -11.27 -8.65
N ARG A 249 -21.50 -11.26 -8.32
CA ARG A 249 -22.53 -11.96 -9.13
C ARG A 249 -22.59 -11.39 -10.54
N ALA A 250 -22.57 -10.05 -10.67
CA ALA A 250 -22.53 -9.40 -11.97
C ALA A 250 -21.26 -9.79 -12.75
N PHE A 251 -20.10 -9.78 -12.10
CA PHE A 251 -18.83 -10.17 -12.71
C PHE A 251 -18.85 -11.61 -13.21
N LEU A 252 -19.37 -12.56 -12.42
CA LEU A 252 -19.53 -13.96 -12.83
C LEU A 252 -20.53 -14.14 -13.98
N ALA A 253 -21.61 -13.34 -14.01
CA ALA A 253 -22.57 -13.36 -15.11
C ALA A 253 -21.94 -12.87 -16.42
N GLU A 254 -21.19 -11.76 -16.36
CA GLU A 254 -20.45 -11.22 -17.52
C GLU A 254 -19.35 -12.17 -17.98
N ALA A 255 -18.62 -12.80 -17.05
CA ALA A 255 -17.65 -13.84 -17.37
C ALA A 255 -18.30 -15.07 -18.03
N GLY A 256 -19.54 -15.39 -17.68
CA GLY A 256 -20.35 -16.40 -18.37
C GLY A 256 -20.66 -16.02 -19.81
N ARG A 257 -21.03 -14.76 -20.06
CA ARG A 257 -21.27 -14.27 -21.44
C ARG A 257 -20.00 -14.26 -22.29
N ALA A 258 -18.85 -14.08 -21.67
CA ALA A 258 -17.54 -14.11 -22.32
C ALA A 258 -16.88 -15.50 -22.33
N ASP A 259 -17.61 -16.56 -21.95
CA ASP A 259 -17.13 -17.96 -21.90
C ASP A 259 -15.85 -18.20 -21.03
N VAL A 260 -15.65 -17.37 -20.01
CA VAL A 260 -14.50 -17.45 -19.08
C VAL A 260 -14.92 -17.62 -17.63
N ARG A 261 -16.17 -18.05 -17.38
CA ARG A 261 -16.70 -18.25 -16.03
C ARG A 261 -15.86 -19.19 -15.16
N PRO A 262 -15.36 -20.35 -15.63
CA PRO A 262 -14.49 -21.20 -14.81
C PRO A 262 -13.20 -20.48 -14.39
N VAL A 263 -12.63 -19.67 -15.28
CA VAL A 263 -11.44 -18.86 -15.00
C VAL A 263 -11.77 -17.80 -13.96
N ALA A 264 -12.92 -17.13 -14.08
CA ALA A 264 -13.38 -16.13 -13.13
C ALA A 264 -13.56 -16.69 -11.72
N VAL A 265 -14.13 -17.90 -11.61
CA VAL A 265 -14.24 -18.60 -10.32
C VAL A 265 -12.86 -18.88 -9.72
N ARG A 266 -11.89 -19.35 -10.51
CA ARG A 266 -10.50 -19.56 -10.02
C ARG A 266 -9.83 -18.27 -9.57
N VAL A 267 -10.03 -17.18 -10.31
CA VAL A 267 -9.50 -15.86 -9.92
C VAL A 267 -10.14 -15.39 -8.61
N ILE A 268 -11.46 -15.53 -8.45
CA ILE A 268 -12.12 -15.18 -7.19
C ILE A 268 -11.64 -16.06 -6.04
N ALA A 269 -11.50 -17.36 -6.24
CA ALA A 269 -11.06 -18.27 -5.17
C ALA A 269 -9.61 -18.03 -4.75
N GLY A 270 -8.77 -17.50 -5.64
CA GLY A 270 -7.34 -17.31 -5.38
C GLY A 270 -6.91 -15.87 -5.05
N ALA A 271 -7.79 -14.88 -5.15
CA ALA A 271 -7.46 -13.49 -4.86
C ALA A 271 -7.39 -13.23 -3.34
N ASP A 272 -6.43 -12.39 -2.93
CA ASP A 272 -6.32 -11.95 -1.54
C ASP A 272 -7.29 -10.79 -1.30
N TRP A 273 -8.48 -11.15 -0.81
CA TRP A 273 -9.59 -10.23 -0.65
C TRP A 273 -9.57 -9.48 0.69
N SER A 274 -10.02 -8.22 0.64
CA SER A 274 -10.36 -7.46 1.84
C SER A 274 -11.39 -8.20 2.70
N ALA A 275 -11.46 -7.90 4.00
CA ALA A 275 -12.33 -8.63 4.93
C ALA A 275 -13.81 -8.63 4.48
N GLY A 276 -14.34 -7.47 4.06
CA GLY A 276 -15.71 -7.38 3.56
C GLY A 276 -15.94 -8.15 2.25
N THR A 277 -14.96 -8.15 1.35
CA THR A 277 -15.06 -8.92 0.09
C THR A 277 -15.01 -10.42 0.34
N ARG A 278 -14.23 -10.89 1.34
CA ARG A 278 -14.23 -12.31 1.74
C ARG A 278 -15.59 -12.78 2.23
N GLU A 279 -16.33 -11.95 2.95
CA GLU A 279 -17.70 -12.26 3.38
C GLU A 279 -18.61 -12.39 2.15
N ALA A 280 -18.55 -11.42 1.23
CA ALA A 280 -19.29 -11.49 -0.03
C ALA A 280 -18.97 -12.74 -0.85
N VAL A 281 -17.69 -13.16 -0.91
CA VAL A 281 -17.27 -14.40 -1.59
C VAL A 281 -17.88 -15.65 -0.93
N ARG A 282 -18.02 -15.68 0.40
CA ARG A 282 -18.68 -16.80 1.10
C ARG A 282 -20.16 -16.87 0.77
N GLU A 283 -20.84 -15.73 0.62
CA GLU A 283 -22.26 -15.66 0.26
C GLU A 283 -22.58 -16.10 -1.18
N LEU A 284 -21.57 -16.14 -2.06
CA LEU A 284 -21.75 -16.50 -3.46
C LEU A 284 -21.93 -18.00 -3.71
N ASP A 285 -21.63 -18.83 -2.73
CA ASP A 285 -21.58 -20.29 -2.84
C ASP A 285 -21.04 -20.77 -4.20
N LEU A 286 -19.75 -20.53 -4.43
CA LEU A 286 -19.06 -20.85 -5.67
C LEU A 286 -19.05 -22.37 -6.00
N THR A 287 -19.56 -23.23 -5.10
CA THR A 287 -19.51 -24.69 -5.21
C THR A 287 -20.69 -25.32 -5.96
N THR A 288 -21.82 -24.62 -6.11
CA THR A 288 -22.99 -25.15 -6.84
C THR A 288 -22.89 -25.01 -8.36
N SER A 289 -21.75 -24.53 -8.88
CA SER A 289 -21.50 -24.33 -10.31
C SER A 289 -20.68 -25.46 -10.94
N ARG A 290 -21.10 -26.71 -10.77
CA ARG A 290 -20.60 -27.85 -11.58
C ARG A 290 -21.47 -27.92 -12.85
N PRO A 291 -20.91 -27.92 -14.07
CA PRO A 291 -21.72 -28.06 -15.27
C PRO A 291 -22.44 -29.41 -15.23
N ALA A 292 -23.74 -29.39 -15.54
CA ALA A 292 -24.48 -30.59 -15.88
C ALA A 292 -23.74 -31.28 -17.04
N SER A 293 -23.37 -32.54 -16.82
CA SER A 293 -22.73 -33.41 -17.81
C SER A 293 -23.73 -33.83 -18.88
#